data_AF-A0A6B1EUA4-F1
#
_entry.id   AF-A0A6B1EUA4-F1
#
_cell.length_a   1.000
_cell.length_b   1.000
_cell.length_c   1.000
_cell.angle_alpha   90.00
_cell.angle_beta   90.00
_cell.angle_gamma   90.00
#
_symmetry.space_group_name_H-M   'P 1'
#
loop_
_entity.id
_entity.type
_entity.pdbx_description
1 polymer ?
#
loop_
_entity_poly.entity_id
_entity_poly.type
_entity_poly.pdbx_seq_one_letter_code
_entity_poly.pdbx_strand_id
1 'polypeptide(L)'
;MPKETFNEKLIARLKTHSDFIDESGELLPAAVKDRAWHLDHNLIKLLLTDEDIKSIFFDEIEGHWVFNHNTFIDYITTKNFLANSYTQFRNKIGLNIDGKFLRERGEVSLVWPYKDCVLEGGQTKEEEKRKEIFFNEILAHDEINQMFDPKVLTNWKRHTVSGEQDVIDIQRDENGTIRENLIIKGNNLIALHTLKQQFRGQVKLIYIDPPYNPDSPSNTFMYNNNFKRSSWLTFMKNRLDIAKELLRNDGSIIVAIDENEQNYLGVLLDEVFPEREKHCITIIHNPRGVQGTNFSYIHEYAFFVIPKGKKIIGDTKIYAEEITWNNLRNLGG
;
A
#
# COMPACT_ATOMS: atom_id res chain seq x y z
N MET A 1 18.99 14.58 47.89
CA MET A 1 18.20 15.36 46.91
C MET A 1 18.43 14.73 45.55
N PRO A 2 17.39 14.44 44.74
CA PRO A 2 17.60 13.91 43.39
C PRO A 2 18.41 14.93 42.58
N LYS A 3 19.46 14.50 41.89
CA LYS A 3 20.16 15.37 40.93
C LYS A 3 19.18 15.66 39.79
N GLU A 4 18.93 16.95 39.55
CA GLU A 4 18.19 17.44 38.39
C GLU A 4 18.80 16.86 37.11
N THR A 5 17.98 16.28 36.25
CA THR A 5 18.44 15.74 34.97
C THR A 5 18.87 16.88 34.05
N PHE A 6 19.80 16.61 33.14
CA PHE A 6 20.28 17.63 32.18
C PHE A 6 19.12 18.28 31.38
N ASN A 7 18.11 17.48 31.02
CA ASN A 7 16.90 17.96 30.35
C ASN A 7 16.12 18.97 31.18
N GLU A 8 15.90 18.67 32.46
CA GLU A 8 15.18 19.56 33.37
C GLU A 8 15.91 20.90 33.52
N LYS A 9 17.25 20.87 33.64
CA LYS A 9 18.09 22.07 33.68
C LYS A 9 17.99 22.91 32.40
N LEU A 10 18.10 22.26 31.24
CA LEU A 10 18.03 22.93 29.94
C LEU A 10 16.64 23.56 29.72
N ILE A 11 15.57 22.83 30.02
CA ILE A 11 14.19 23.34 29.92
C ILE A 11 13.98 24.50 30.88
N ALA A 12 14.41 24.39 32.14
CA ALA A 12 14.30 25.46 33.12
C ALA A 12 14.99 26.73 32.63
N ARG A 13 16.15 26.60 31.97
CA ARG A 13 16.84 27.75 31.38
C ARG A 13 16.15 28.34 30.18
N LEU A 14 15.69 27.53 29.24
CA LEU A 14 14.95 28.05 28.09
C LEU A 14 13.67 28.76 28.52
N LYS A 15 12.99 28.29 29.57
CA LYS A 15 11.80 28.95 30.14
C LYS A 15 12.07 30.31 30.81
N THR A 16 13.33 30.71 31.03
CA THR A 16 13.65 32.04 31.57
C THR A 16 13.43 33.18 30.55
N HIS A 17 13.25 32.84 29.28
CA HIS A 17 12.98 33.81 28.22
C HIS A 17 11.51 33.74 27.79
N SER A 18 10.80 34.87 27.83
CA SER A 18 9.37 34.94 27.50
C SER A 18 9.04 34.46 26.08
N ASP A 19 9.95 34.69 25.14
CA ASP A 19 9.78 34.29 23.75
C ASP A 19 9.82 32.76 23.51
N PHE A 20 10.25 31.98 24.49
CA PHE A 20 10.33 30.52 24.41
C PHE A 20 9.20 29.83 25.15
N ILE A 21 8.25 30.59 25.70
CA ILE A 21 7.11 30.04 26.44
C ILE A 21 5.78 30.45 25.82
N ASP A 22 4.77 29.61 25.96
CA ASP A 22 3.40 29.91 25.59
C ASP A 22 2.63 30.64 26.72
N GLU A 23 1.37 30.95 26.48
CA GLU A 23 0.48 31.60 27.48
C GLU A 23 0.29 30.77 28.76
N SER A 24 0.59 29.47 28.72
CA SER A 24 0.49 28.53 29.85
C SER A 24 1.83 28.32 30.57
N GLY A 25 2.93 28.93 30.10
CA GLY A 25 4.28 28.74 30.64
C GLY A 25 4.94 27.43 30.19
N GLU A 26 4.42 26.76 29.17
CA GLU A 26 5.05 25.62 28.52
C GLU A 26 6.06 26.07 27.47
N LEU A 27 7.10 25.27 27.26
CA LEU A 27 8.18 25.61 26.33
C LEU A 27 7.69 25.43 24.89
N LEU A 28 7.95 26.42 24.03
CA LEU A 28 7.67 26.39 22.59
C LEU A 28 8.90 25.89 21.80
N PRO A 29 8.99 24.61 21.42
CA PRO A 29 10.21 24.06 20.82
C PRO A 29 10.47 24.62 19.42
N ALA A 30 9.41 24.99 18.70
CA ALA A 30 9.50 25.63 17.40
C ALA A 30 10.21 26.99 17.49
N ALA A 31 9.91 27.79 18.52
CA ALA A 31 10.56 29.09 18.74
C ALA A 31 12.04 28.93 19.11
N VAL A 32 12.37 27.95 19.97
CA VAL A 32 13.77 27.67 20.33
C VAL A 32 14.56 27.16 19.11
N LYS A 33 13.95 26.28 18.31
CA LYS A 33 14.56 25.76 17.08
C LYS A 33 14.81 26.85 16.05
N ASP A 34 13.84 27.74 15.84
CA ASP A 34 13.98 28.88 14.92
C ASP A 34 15.14 29.79 15.34
N ARG A 35 15.26 30.10 16.62
CA ARG A 35 16.38 30.91 17.15
C ARG A 35 17.73 30.22 17.09
N ALA A 36 17.75 28.90 17.28
CA ALA A 36 18.98 28.11 17.10
C ALA A 36 19.43 28.10 15.63
N TRP A 37 18.49 27.98 14.68
CA TRP A 37 18.75 28.07 13.24
C TRP A 37 19.34 29.42 12.83
N HIS A 38 18.83 30.51 13.41
CA HIS A 38 19.28 31.87 13.11
C HIS A 38 20.48 32.34 13.96
N LEU A 39 21.10 31.44 14.75
CA LEU A 39 22.22 31.76 15.65
C LEU A 39 21.93 32.98 16.53
N ASP A 40 20.73 33.05 17.09
CA ASP A 40 20.31 34.19 17.90
C ASP A 40 21.26 34.42 19.09
N HIS A 41 21.76 35.65 19.20
CA HIS A 41 22.76 35.99 20.22
C HIS A 41 22.22 35.86 21.65
N ASN A 42 20.92 36.07 21.88
CA ASN A 42 20.33 35.95 23.22
C ASN A 42 20.23 34.48 23.64
N LEU A 43 19.83 33.60 22.71
CA LEU A 43 19.85 32.16 22.94
C LEU A 43 21.27 31.67 23.22
N ILE A 44 22.25 32.04 22.39
CA ILE A 44 23.65 31.60 22.56
C ILE A 44 24.20 32.08 23.91
N LYS A 45 23.96 33.33 24.29
CA LYS A 45 24.38 33.89 25.59
C LYS A 45 23.75 33.15 26.76
N LEU A 46 22.47 32.78 26.64
CA LEU A 46 21.77 32.01 27.66
C LEU A 46 22.41 30.63 27.86
N LEU A 47 22.75 29.94 26.77
CA LEU A 47 23.37 28.62 26.81
C LEU A 47 24.82 28.65 27.31
N LEU A 48 25.59 29.70 26.98
CA LEU A 48 26.97 29.90 27.44
C LEU A 48 27.11 30.13 28.94
N THR A 49 26.02 30.49 29.63
CA THR A 49 26.04 30.84 31.05
C THR A 49 26.12 29.59 31.96
N ASP A 50 25.80 28.41 31.45
CA ASP A 50 25.77 27.16 32.20
C ASP A 50 26.88 26.21 31.71
N GLU A 51 27.79 25.82 32.60
CA GLU A 51 28.94 24.98 32.26
C GLU A 51 28.54 23.58 31.75
N ASP A 52 27.44 23.00 32.25
CA ASP A 52 26.98 21.68 31.80
C ASP A 52 26.46 21.78 30.35
N ILE A 53 25.63 22.78 30.06
CA ILE A 53 25.06 23.02 28.71
C ILE A 53 26.17 23.40 27.73
N LYS A 54 27.09 24.26 28.17
CA LYS A 54 28.24 24.70 27.39
C LYS A 54 29.13 23.52 26.98
N SER A 55 29.40 22.58 27.88
CA SER A 55 30.21 21.40 27.58
C SER A 55 29.63 20.45 26.53
N ILE A 56 28.33 20.54 26.25
CA ILE A 56 27.61 19.63 25.34
C ILE A 56 27.35 20.27 23.98
N PHE A 57 27.07 21.58 23.95
CA PHE A 57 26.67 22.27 22.71
C PHE A 57 27.71 23.27 22.19
N PHE A 58 28.87 23.39 22.84
CA PHE A 58 29.93 24.28 22.41
C PHE A 58 31.29 23.58 22.39
N ASP A 59 32.06 23.86 21.34
CA ASP A 59 33.44 23.45 21.21
C ASP A 59 34.36 24.65 21.48
N GLU A 60 35.41 24.45 22.28
CA GLU A 60 36.45 25.46 22.51
C GLU A 60 37.59 25.30 21.51
N ILE A 61 37.87 26.36 20.75
CA ILE A 61 38.98 26.43 19.80
C ILE A 61 39.79 27.67 20.12
N GLU A 62 41.01 27.48 20.63
CA GLU A 62 41.97 28.55 20.91
C GLU A 62 41.40 29.70 21.79
N GLY A 63 40.55 29.36 22.77
CA GLY A 63 39.90 30.33 23.67
C GLY A 63 38.61 30.96 23.14
N HIS A 64 38.14 30.52 21.96
CA HIS A 64 36.86 30.91 21.39
C HIS A 64 35.84 29.76 21.46
N TRP A 65 34.60 30.08 21.83
CA TRP A 65 33.51 29.10 21.94
C TRP A 65 32.67 29.11 20.67
N VAL A 66 32.59 27.95 20.01
CA VAL A 66 31.81 27.75 18.79
C VAL A 66 30.54 26.98 19.11
N PHE A 67 29.39 27.54 18.78
CA PHE A 67 28.10 26.90 19.02
C PHE A 67 27.81 25.82 17.97
N ASN A 68 27.67 24.58 18.44
CA ASN A 68 27.29 23.45 17.60
C ASN A 68 25.77 23.40 17.40
N HIS A 69 25.27 24.33 16.58
CA HIS A 69 23.83 24.52 16.36
C HIS A 69 23.11 23.26 15.85
N ASN A 70 23.76 22.45 15.00
CA ASN A 70 23.19 21.20 14.49
C ASN A 70 22.96 20.19 15.63
N THR A 71 23.97 19.99 16.49
CA THR A 71 23.84 19.12 17.67
C THR A 71 22.75 19.60 18.62
N PHE A 72 22.63 20.91 18.83
CA PHE A 72 21.58 21.48 19.66
C PHE A 72 20.17 21.30 19.06
N ILE A 73 20.01 21.55 17.76
CA ILE A 73 18.74 21.38 17.04
C ILE A 73 18.31 19.90 17.06
N ASP A 74 19.23 18.98 16.80
CA ASP A 74 18.97 17.54 16.84
C ASP A 74 18.56 17.11 18.25
N TYR A 75 19.19 17.67 19.29
CA TYR A 75 18.85 17.40 20.68
C TYR A 75 17.43 17.83 21.02
N ILE A 76 17.04 19.07 20.70
CA ILE A 76 15.68 19.60 20.95
C ILE A 76 14.62 18.88 20.11
N THR A 77 14.99 18.40 18.93
CA THR A 77 14.06 17.69 18.03
C THR A 77 13.85 16.22 18.44
N THR A 78 14.75 15.65 19.26
CA THR A 78 14.64 14.27 19.72
C THR A 78 13.44 14.11 20.66
N LYS A 79 12.55 13.12 20.37
CA LYS A 79 11.32 12.83 21.14
C LYS A 79 11.49 12.64 22.65
N ASN A 80 12.72 12.39 23.12
CA ASN A 80 13.04 12.25 24.55
C ASN A 80 13.18 13.59 25.30
N PHE A 81 13.42 14.72 24.61
CA PHE A 81 13.46 16.04 25.23
C PHE A 81 12.06 16.48 25.73
N LEU A 82 11.00 15.98 25.09
CA LEU A 82 9.61 16.35 25.34
C LEU A 82 8.79 15.26 26.06
N ALA A 83 9.42 14.26 26.68
CA ALA A 83 8.69 13.13 27.26
C ALA A 83 8.04 13.45 28.63
N ASN A 84 7.11 14.40 28.65
CA ASN A 84 5.96 14.31 29.55
C ASN A 84 4.91 13.42 28.87
N SER A 85 4.59 12.30 29.53
CA SER A 85 3.40 11.46 29.32
C SER A 85 3.45 10.36 28.22
N TYR A 86 3.54 9.11 28.72
CA TYR A 86 2.85 7.90 28.25
C TYR A 86 3.28 7.14 26.97
N THR A 87 4.14 7.67 26.08
CA THR A 87 4.60 6.92 24.88
C THR A 87 6.00 6.29 24.97
N GLN A 88 6.59 6.20 26.17
CA GLN A 88 8.00 5.82 26.37
C GLN A 88 8.36 4.37 25.94
N PHE A 89 7.37 3.52 25.64
CA PHE A 89 7.61 2.10 25.32
C PHE A 89 7.12 1.64 23.95
N ARG A 90 6.45 2.50 23.16
CA ARG A 90 5.84 2.03 21.89
C ARG A 90 6.81 1.91 20.72
N ASN A 91 8.03 2.45 20.81
CA ASN A 91 9.01 2.53 19.71
C ASN A 91 10.41 2.01 20.07
N LYS A 92 10.58 1.18 21.10
CA LYS A 92 11.91 0.73 21.56
C LYS A 92 12.64 -0.26 20.61
N ILE A 93 12.08 -0.60 19.46
CA ILE A 93 12.74 -1.42 18.45
C ILE A 93 12.42 -0.83 17.08
N GLY A 94 13.44 -0.37 16.35
CA GLY A 94 13.29 0.19 15.01
C GLY A 94 14.63 0.27 14.29
N LEU A 95 14.63 -0.06 13.00
CA LEU A 95 15.79 0.08 12.12
C LEU A 95 16.12 1.57 11.94
N ASN A 96 17.40 1.90 12.09
CA ASN A 96 17.96 3.25 11.94
C ASN A 96 19.06 3.18 10.87
N ILE A 97 19.07 4.15 9.95
CA ILE A 97 20.15 4.40 9.01
C ILE A 97 20.54 5.88 9.14
N ASP A 98 21.81 6.14 9.43
CA ASP A 98 22.40 7.48 9.61
C ASP A 98 21.72 8.34 10.68
N GLY A 99 21.42 7.76 11.83
CA GLY A 99 20.91 8.49 13.00
C GLY A 99 19.41 8.82 12.95
N LYS A 100 18.71 8.59 11.83
CA LYS A 100 17.26 8.79 11.71
C LYS A 100 16.50 7.47 11.65
N PHE A 101 15.39 7.39 12.37
CA PHE A 101 14.49 6.23 12.28
C PHE A 101 13.80 6.19 10.92
N LEU A 102 13.61 4.99 10.36
CA LEU A 102 12.92 4.79 9.09
C LEU A 102 11.52 5.43 9.04
N ARG A 103 10.83 5.56 10.17
CA ARG A 103 9.52 6.24 10.28
C ARG A 103 9.58 7.77 10.15
N GLU A 104 10.76 8.37 10.28
CA GLU A 104 10.98 9.82 10.24
C GLU A 104 11.56 10.29 8.90
N ARG A 105 11.91 9.35 8.01
CA ARG A 105 12.22 9.65 6.61
C ARG A 105 10.93 9.57 5.78
N GLY A 106 10.64 10.63 5.04
CA GLY A 106 9.64 10.64 3.96
C GLY A 106 10.18 10.10 2.63
N GLU A 107 11.44 9.66 2.61
CA GLU A 107 12.10 9.07 1.45
C GLU A 107 11.61 7.64 1.26
N VAL A 108 10.89 7.42 0.15
CA VAL A 108 10.49 6.09 -0.28
C VAL A 108 11.49 5.64 -1.34
N SER A 109 12.34 4.67 -1.01
CA SER A 109 13.09 3.97 -2.04
C SER A 109 12.14 3.02 -2.77
N LEU A 110 11.77 3.36 -4.00
CA LEU A 110 11.00 2.48 -4.87
C LEU A 110 11.91 1.35 -5.36
N VAL A 111 11.92 0.23 -4.64
CA VAL A 111 12.45 -1.04 -5.17
C VAL A 111 11.33 -1.78 -5.90
N TRP A 112 10.76 -1.14 -6.93
CA TRP A 112 9.83 -1.79 -7.84
C TRP A 112 10.18 -1.50 -9.30
N PRO A 113 10.36 -2.51 -10.18
CA PRO A 113 10.22 -2.33 -11.60
C PRO A 113 8.78 -1.90 -11.87
N TYR A 114 8.70 -0.73 -12.47
CA TYR A 114 7.50 -0.09 -12.99
C TYR A 114 6.81 -1.02 -13.99
N LYS A 115 6.00 -1.96 -13.51
CA LYS A 115 5.01 -2.67 -14.34
C LYS A 115 3.61 -2.07 -14.24
N ASP A 116 3.36 -1.27 -13.20
CA ASP A 116 2.02 -0.74 -12.89
C ASP A 116 1.79 0.73 -13.30
N CYS A 117 2.77 1.46 -13.85
CA CYS A 117 2.59 2.85 -14.26
C CYS A 117 3.33 3.16 -15.58
N VAL A 118 2.76 4.03 -16.40
CA VAL A 118 3.16 4.42 -17.76
C VAL A 118 2.87 3.38 -18.85
N LEU A 119 1.65 3.46 -19.41
CA LEU A 119 1.45 3.17 -20.82
C LEU A 119 2.21 4.25 -21.59
N GLU A 120 3.46 4.00 -21.99
CA GLU A 120 4.01 4.75 -23.11
C GLU A 120 3.17 4.32 -24.32
N GLY A 121 2.36 5.25 -24.82
CA GLY A 121 1.56 5.07 -26.03
C GLY A 121 2.47 4.72 -27.19
N GLY A 122 2.58 3.43 -27.50
CA GLY A 122 3.42 2.93 -28.58
C GLY A 122 3.38 1.42 -28.79
N GLN A 123 2.76 0.66 -27.88
CA GLN A 123 2.65 -0.79 -28.03
C GLN A 123 1.54 -1.15 -29.03
N THR A 124 1.91 -1.78 -30.14
CA THR A 124 0.96 -2.31 -31.14
C THR A 124 0.67 -3.80 -30.96
N LYS A 125 1.48 -4.53 -30.18
CA LYS A 125 1.34 -5.97 -29.91
C LYS A 125 1.68 -6.33 -28.47
N GLU A 126 0.93 -7.25 -27.87
CA GLU A 126 1.02 -7.61 -26.45
C GLU A 126 2.30 -8.39 -26.04
N GLU A 127 3.07 -8.90 -27.02
CA GLU A 127 4.19 -9.81 -26.79
C GLU A 127 5.59 -9.15 -26.76
N GLU A 128 5.68 -7.83 -26.95
CA GLU A 128 6.98 -7.14 -27.00
C GLU A 128 7.65 -7.06 -25.62
N LYS A 129 8.81 -7.73 -25.48
CA LYS A 129 9.66 -7.68 -24.28
C LYS A 129 10.61 -6.48 -24.36
N ARG A 130 10.48 -5.49 -23.48
CA ARG A 130 11.48 -4.42 -23.28
C ARG A 130 12.46 -4.76 -22.15
N LYS A 131 13.64 -4.13 -22.21
CA LYS A 131 14.63 -4.10 -21.12
C LYS A 131 14.24 -2.96 -20.17
N GLU A 132 13.70 -3.31 -19.00
CA GLU A 132 13.29 -2.33 -18.00
C GLU A 132 14.49 -1.53 -17.47
N ILE A 133 14.37 -0.20 -17.46
CA ILE A 133 15.39 0.71 -16.92
C ILE A 133 15.01 1.01 -15.48
N PHE A 134 15.83 0.59 -14.52
CA PHE A 134 15.66 0.94 -13.12
C PHE A 134 16.13 2.37 -12.90
N PHE A 135 15.19 3.28 -12.58
CA PHE A 135 15.53 4.60 -12.06
C PHE A 135 15.73 4.48 -10.55
N ASN A 136 16.99 4.53 -10.11
CA ASN A 136 17.35 4.68 -8.70
C ASN A 136 17.25 6.16 -8.28
N GLU A 137 16.16 6.85 -8.62
CA GLU A 137 15.93 8.23 -8.23
C GLU A 137 15.00 8.29 -7.01
N ILE A 138 15.37 9.14 -6.04
CA ILE A 138 14.58 9.41 -4.84
C ILE A 138 13.46 10.38 -5.25
N LEU A 139 12.25 9.87 -5.42
CA LEU A 139 11.07 10.67 -5.74
C LEU A 139 10.35 11.12 -4.47
N ALA A 140 9.73 12.31 -4.50
CA ALA A 140 8.88 12.76 -3.40
C ALA A 140 7.55 11.97 -3.41
N HIS A 141 7.03 11.65 -2.22
CA HIS A 141 5.80 10.84 -2.06
C HIS A 141 4.61 11.37 -2.88
N ASP A 142 4.49 12.69 -2.99
CA ASP A 142 3.39 13.36 -3.67
C ASP A 142 3.47 13.22 -5.20
N GLU A 143 4.67 13.05 -5.76
CA GLU A 143 4.90 12.85 -7.20
C GLU A 143 4.52 11.43 -7.66
N ILE A 144 4.49 10.47 -6.73
CA ILE A 144 4.17 9.06 -7.03
C ILE A 144 2.66 8.83 -6.98
N ASN A 145 1.94 9.56 -6.12
CA ASN A 145 0.53 9.31 -5.80
C ASN A 145 -0.46 10.16 -6.60
N GLN A 146 0.01 11.18 -7.35
CA GLN A 146 -0.85 11.98 -8.20
C GLN A 146 -0.78 11.53 -9.64
N MET A 147 -1.95 11.14 -10.16
CA MET A 147 -2.15 11.10 -11.60
C MET A 147 -2.42 12.50 -12.11
N PHE A 148 -1.62 12.94 -13.08
CA PHE A 148 -1.75 14.27 -13.67
C PHE A 148 -3.09 14.49 -14.39
N ASP A 149 -3.77 13.41 -14.83
CA ASP A 149 -5.07 13.45 -15.48
C ASP A 149 -6.04 12.39 -14.94
N PRO A 150 -7.36 12.68 -14.86
CA PRO A 150 -8.37 11.67 -14.57
C PRO A 150 -8.35 10.60 -15.67
N LYS A 151 -8.20 9.33 -15.28
CA LYS A 151 -8.18 8.21 -16.23
C LYS A 151 -9.56 8.03 -16.86
N VAL A 152 -9.72 8.57 -18.06
CA VAL A 152 -10.93 8.39 -18.86
C VAL A 152 -10.89 7.00 -19.48
N LEU A 153 -11.94 6.20 -19.22
CA LEU A 153 -12.19 4.98 -19.98
C LEU A 153 -12.52 5.39 -21.42
N THR A 154 -11.68 4.99 -22.37
CA THR A 154 -11.78 5.33 -23.79
C THR A 154 -12.00 4.06 -24.62
N ASN A 155 -12.41 4.21 -25.88
CA ASN A 155 -12.59 3.11 -26.84
C ASN A 155 -13.62 2.05 -26.40
N TRP A 156 -14.75 2.50 -25.86
CA TRP A 156 -15.86 1.63 -25.51
C TRP A 156 -16.44 0.94 -26.76
N LYS A 157 -16.60 -0.39 -26.69
CA LYS A 157 -17.25 -1.20 -27.72
C LYS A 157 -18.40 -1.99 -27.11
N ARG A 158 -19.55 -2.00 -27.78
CA ARG A 158 -20.71 -2.80 -27.40
C ARG A 158 -20.72 -4.08 -28.22
N HIS A 159 -20.65 -5.23 -27.54
CA HIS A 159 -20.78 -6.53 -28.18
C HIS A 159 -22.25 -6.98 -28.11
N THR A 160 -22.87 -7.13 -29.28
CA THR A 160 -24.24 -7.64 -29.44
C THR A 160 -24.21 -8.99 -30.15
N VAL A 161 -25.34 -9.71 -30.17
CA VAL A 161 -25.48 -10.94 -30.97
C VAL A 161 -25.18 -10.70 -32.45
N SER A 162 -25.42 -9.46 -32.94
CA SER A 162 -25.15 -9.00 -34.30
C SER A 162 -23.73 -8.48 -34.57
N GLY A 163 -22.83 -8.48 -33.57
CA GLY A 163 -21.46 -7.99 -33.69
C GLY A 163 -21.11 -6.78 -32.83
N GLU A 164 -19.97 -6.16 -33.12
CA GLU A 164 -19.43 -4.97 -32.43
C GLU A 164 -20.10 -3.67 -32.90
N GLN A 165 -20.43 -2.78 -31.97
CA GLN A 165 -20.98 -1.44 -32.23
C GLN A 165 -20.24 -0.40 -31.39
N ASP A 166 -20.11 0.83 -31.91
CA ASP A 166 -19.56 1.95 -31.15
C ASP A 166 -20.52 2.38 -30.03
N VAL A 167 -19.96 2.70 -28.86
CA VAL A 167 -20.74 3.17 -27.71
C VAL A 167 -20.84 4.69 -27.75
N ILE A 168 -22.05 5.18 -28.06
CA ILE A 168 -22.38 6.62 -28.08
C ILE A 168 -22.88 7.08 -26.72
N ASP A 169 -23.58 6.20 -25.99
CA ASP A 169 -24.08 6.41 -24.64
C ASP A 169 -24.05 5.11 -23.84
N ILE A 170 -23.84 5.23 -22.53
CA ILE A 170 -23.85 4.11 -21.56
C ILE A 170 -25.23 4.05 -20.91
N GLN A 171 -25.94 2.94 -21.05
CA GLN A 171 -27.22 2.71 -20.40
C GLN A 171 -27.04 2.67 -18.88
N ARG A 172 -27.80 3.54 -18.22
CA ARG A 172 -27.84 3.70 -16.77
C ARG A 172 -29.26 3.49 -16.27
N ASP A 173 -29.40 3.00 -15.06
CA ASP A 173 -30.68 3.02 -14.36
C ASP A 173 -31.01 4.40 -13.78
N GLU A 174 -32.18 4.51 -13.15
CA GLU A 174 -32.67 5.72 -12.47
C GLU A 174 -31.73 6.26 -11.38
N ASN A 175 -30.84 5.42 -10.85
CA ASN A 175 -29.84 5.79 -9.84
C ASN A 175 -28.48 6.13 -10.47
N GLY A 176 -28.38 6.14 -11.80
CA GLY A 176 -27.15 6.42 -12.54
C GLY A 176 -26.19 5.24 -12.63
N THR A 177 -26.56 4.04 -12.14
CA THR A 177 -25.72 2.85 -12.20
C THR A 177 -25.74 2.26 -13.60
N ILE A 178 -24.56 1.94 -14.13
CA ILE A 178 -24.42 1.32 -15.46
C ILE A 178 -25.05 -0.08 -15.44
N ARG A 179 -25.91 -0.37 -16.41
CA ARG A 179 -26.62 -1.66 -16.56
C ARG A 179 -26.18 -2.49 -17.76
N GLU A 180 -25.08 -2.11 -18.41
CA GLU A 180 -24.51 -2.84 -19.54
C GLU A 180 -23.44 -3.84 -19.11
N ASN A 181 -23.23 -4.85 -19.95
CA ASN A 181 -22.06 -5.73 -19.85
C ASN A 181 -20.84 -5.00 -20.42
N LEU A 182 -19.79 -4.85 -19.60
CA LEU A 182 -18.59 -4.09 -19.98
C LEU A 182 -17.39 -5.02 -20.14
N ILE A 183 -16.65 -4.82 -21.24
CA ILE A 183 -15.32 -5.42 -21.44
C ILE A 183 -14.32 -4.27 -21.40
N ILE A 184 -13.39 -4.31 -20.43
CA ILE A 184 -12.40 -3.26 -20.23
C ILE A 184 -11.02 -3.84 -20.51
N LYS A 185 -10.36 -3.30 -21.55
CA LYS A 185 -8.98 -3.64 -21.87
C LYS A 185 -8.03 -2.68 -21.16
N GLY A 186 -7.13 -3.22 -20.34
CA GLY A 186 -6.10 -2.44 -19.66
C GLY A 186 -5.60 -3.09 -18.38
N ASN A 187 -4.81 -2.35 -17.61
CA ASN A 187 -4.39 -2.78 -16.28
C ASN A 187 -5.59 -2.79 -15.32
N ASN A 188 -5.85 -3.94 -14.72
CA ASN A 188 -6.99 -4.15 -13.84
C ASN A 188 -6.98 -3.26 -12.58
N LEU A 189 -5.84 -3.00 -11.95
CA LEU A 189 -5.78 -2.13 -10.77
C LEU A 189 -6.29 -0.73 -11.10
N ILE A 190 -5.79 -0.21 -12.22
CA ILE A 190 -6.18 1.09 -12.77
C ILE A 190 -7.68 1.11 -13.10
N ALA A 191 -8.16 0.10 -13.82
CA ALA A 191 -9.57 -0.01 -14.17
C ALA A 191 -10.48 -0.05 -12.93
N LEU A 192 -10.11 -0.83 -11.91
CA LEU A 192 -10.86 -0.95 -10.66
C LEU A 192 -10.93 0.39 -9.91
N HIS A 193 -9.83 1.15 -9.87
CA HIS A 193 -9.84 2.49 -9.27
C HIS A 193 -10.73 3.48 -10.02
N THR A 194 -10.78 3.42 -11.36
CA THR A 194 -11.72 4.23 -12.15
C THR A 194 -13.17 3.80 -11.90
N LEU A 195 -13.44 2.50 -11.85
CA LEU A 195 -14.78 1.94 -11.60
C LEU A 195 -15.28 2.23 -10.18
N LYS A 196 -14.39 2.41 -9.20
CA LYS A 196 -14.73 2.72 -7.81
C LYS A 196 -15.70 3.89 -7.68
N GLN A 197 -15.54 4.94 -8.49
CA GLN A 197 -16.42 6.11 -8.40
C GLN A 197 -17.89 5.78 -8.71
N GLN A 198 -18.14 4.76 -9.54
CA GLN A 198 -19.47 4.39 -10.03
C GLN A 198 -20.05 3.16 -9.33
N PHE A 199 -19.21 2.19 -8.96
CA PHE A 199 -19.64 0.86 -8.50
C PHE A 199 -19.30 0.56 -7.03
N ARG A 200 -18.85 1.54 -6.25
CA ARG A 200 -18.56 1.35 -4.83
C ARG A 200 -19.75 0.72 -4.10
N GLY A 201 -19.51 -0.40 -3.42
CA GLY A 201 -20.53 -1.13 -2.66
C GLY A 201 -21.69 -1.70 -3.50
N GLN A 202 -21.57 -1.76 -4.83
CA GLN A 202 -22.66 -2.21 -5.72
C GLN A 202 -22.40 -3.61 -6.30
N VAL A 203 -21.16 -4.09 -6.28
CA VAL A 203 -20.80 -5.38 -6.89
C VAL A 203 -21.28 -6.54 -6.03
N LYS A 204 -22.11 -7.42 -6.61
CA LYS A 204 -22.68 -8.58 -5.91
C LYS A 204 -21.73 -9.77 -5.86
N LEU A 205 -21.00 -10.03 -6.93
CA LEU A 205 -20.08 -11.15 -7.03
C LEU A 205 -18.81 -10.71 -7.77
N ILE A 206 -17.66 -11.08 -7.22
CA ILE A 206 -16.37 -10.96 -7.87
C ILE A 206 -15.81 -12.37 -8.02
N TYR A 207 -15.43 -12.74 -9.24
CA TYR A 207 -14.67 -13.96 -9.51
C TYR A 207 -13.36 -13.56 -10.15
N ILE A 208 -12.25 -14.08 -9.63
CA ILE A 208 -10.92 -13.86 -10.20
C ILE A 208 -10.12 -15.16 -10.27
N ASP A 209 -9.35 -15.27 -11.34
CA ASP A 209 -8.39 -16.34 -11.61
C ASP A 209 -7.00 -15.69 -11.78
N PRO A 210 -6.33 -15.34 -10.66
CA PRO A 210 -5.05 -14.64 -10.67
C PRO A 210 -3.93 -15.56 -11.19
N PRO A 211 -2.78 -15.01 -11.60
CA PRO A 211 -1.63 -15.84 -11.97
C PRO A 211 -1.18 -16.68 -10.78
N TYR A 212 -0.98 -17.98 -10.99
CA TYR A 212 -0.64 -18.94 -9.93
C TYR A 212 0.85 -18.90 -9.48
N ASN A 213 1.64 -18.01 -10.09
CA ASN A 213 3.07 -17.81 -9.80
C ASN A 213 3.90 -19.12 -9.75
N PRO A 214 3.79 -20.01 -10.75
CA PRO A 214 4.57 -21.24 -10.76
C PRO A 214 6.07 -20.96 -10.94
N ASP A 215 6.91 -21.86 -10.43
CA ASP A 215 8.38 -21.74 -10.49
C ASP A 215 8.97 -21.87 -11.91
N SER A 216 8.15 -22.15 -12.93
CA SER A 216 8.61 -22.27 -14.32
C SER A 216 8.90 -20.89 -14.95
N PRO A 217 10.07 -20.70 -15.60
CA PRO A 217 10.47 -19.43 -16.23
C PRO A 217 9.55 -18.96 -17.37
N SER A 218 8.68 -19.83 -17.91
CA SER A 218 7.70 -19.46 -18.94
C SER A 218 6.43 -18.81 -18.38
N ASN A 219 6.11 -19.05 -17.10
CA ASN A 219 4.87 -18.63 -16.44
C ASN A 219 5.14 -17.85 -15.14
N THR A 220 6.38 -17.41 -14.92
CA THR A 220 6.74 -16.63 -13.73
C THR A 220 6.26 -15.19 -13.87
N PHE A 221 5.81 -14.59 -12.77
CA PHE A 221 5.81 -13.15 -12.63
C PHE A 221 7.28 -12.68 -12.73
N MET A 222 7.69 -12.20 -13.91
CA MET A 222 9.08 -11.80 -14.19
C MET A 222 9.52 -10.70 -13.22
N TYR A 223 10.15 -11.10 -12.14
CA TYR A 223 10.66 -10.25 -11.07
C TYR A 223 11.95 -10.87 -10.56
N ASN A 224 12.85 -10.04 -10.01
CA ASN A 224 14.13 -10.51 -9.51
C ASN A 224 13.91 -11.67 -8.50
N ASN A 225 14.61 -12.79 -8.74
CA ASN A 225 14.32 -14.13 -8.24
C ASN A 225 14.21 -14.24 -6.70
N ASN A 226 14.70 -13.24 -5.95
CA ASN A 226 14.68 -13.20 -4.49
C ASN A 226 13.37 -12.69 -3.86
N PHE A 227 12.45 -12.07 -4.62
CA PHE A 227 11.24 -11.42 -4.06
C PHE A 227 9.92 -11.88 -4.69
N LYS A 228 9.92 -13.00 -5.44
CA LYS A 228 8.77 -13.50 -6.20
C LYS A 228 7.46 -13.54 -5.38
N ARG A 229 7.53 -14.04 -4.14
CA ARG A 229 6.38 -14.18 -3.25
C ARG A 229 5.84 -12.85 -2.74
N SER A 230 6.71 -11.98 -2.23
CA SER A 230 6.34 -10.66 -1.73
C SER A 230 5.78 -9.78 -2.85
N SER A 231 6.31 -9.91 -4.07
CA SER A 231 5.79 -9.23 -5.26
C SER A 231 4.38 -9.69 -5.61
N TRP A 232 4.14 -11.00 -5.62
CA TRP A 232 2.81 -11.54 -5.87
C TRP A 232 1.78 -11.12 -4.81
N LEU A 233 2.15 -11.19 -3.52
CA LEU A 233 1.27 -10.78 -2.43
C LEU A 233 0.95 -9.29 -2.49
N THR A 234 1.93 -8.44 -2.80
CA THR A 234 1.70 -6.99 -2.98
C THR A 234 0.77 -6.73 -4.17
N PHE A 235 1.01 -7.41 -5.29
CA PHE A 235 0.18 -7.34 -6.49
C PHE A 235 -1.28 -7.70 -6.20
N MET A 236 -1.51 -8.79 -5.46
CA MET A 236 -2.82 -9.25 -5.07
C MET A 236 -3.48 -8.33 -4.05
N LYS A 237 -2.74 -7.90 -3.02
CA LYS A 237 -3.25 -7.03 -1.95
C LYS A 237 -3.85 -5.75 -2.51
N ASN A 238 -3.12 -5.05 -3.39
CA ASN A 238 -3.58 -3.80 -4.00
C ASN A 238 -4.93 -3.99 -4.74
N ARG A 239 -5.13 -5.15 -5.37
CA ARG A 239 -6.35 -5.49 -6.12
C ARG A 239 -7.49 -5.95 -5.22
N LEU A 240 -7.18 -6.70 -4.16
CA LEU A 240 -8.16 -7.16 -3.18
C LEU A 240 -8.68 -5.98 -2.33
N ASP A 241 -7.83 -5.02 -2.00
CA ASP A 241 -8.20 -3.81 -1.26
C ASP A 241 -9.24 -2.99 -2.03
N ILE A 242 -9.05 -2.75 -3.33
CA ILE A 242 -10.04 -2.06 -4.17
C ILE A 242 -11.28 -2.92 -4.43
N ALA A 243 -11.13 -4.24 -4.62
CA ALA A 243 -12.25 -5.16 -4.79
C ALA A 243 -13.19 -5.15 -3.58
N LYS A 244 -12.64 -5.04 -2.36
CA LYS A 244 -13.41 -4.91 -1.12
C LYS A 244 -14.30 -3.68 -1.11
N GLU A 245 -13.81 -2.56 -1.63
CA GLU A 245 -14.58 -1.31 -1.67
C GLU A 245 -15.70 -1.34 -2.72
N LEU A 246 -15.49 -2.08 -3.81
CA LEU A 246 -16.51 -2.31 -4.85
C LEU A 246 -17.59 -3.28 -4.38
N LEU A 247 -17.24 -4.23 -3.52
CA LEU A 247 -18.11 -5.31 -3.09
C LEU A 247 -19.24 -4.80 -2.16
N ARG A 248 -20.47 -5.24 -2.44
CA ARG A 248 -21.64 -4.98 -1.59
C ARG A 248 -21.51 -5.71 -0.25
N ASN A 249 -22.18 -5.22 0.80
CA ASN A 249 -22.14 -5.82 2.14
C ASN A 249 -22.59 -7.29 2.17
N ASP A 250 -23.52 -7.68 1.29
CA ASP A 250 -23.97 -9.06 1.09
C ASP A 250 -23.40 -9.72 -0.18
N GLY A 251 -22.41 -9.09 -0.83
CA GLY A 251 -21.72 -9.65 -1.99
C GLY A 251 -20.67 -10.68 -1.60
N SER A 252 -20.16 -11.45 -2.56
CA SER A 252 -19.13 -12.47 -2.32
C SER A 252 -17.95 -12.29 -3.27
N ILE A 253 -16.76 -12.71 -2.85
CA ILE A 253 -15.58 -12.81 -3.72
C ILE A 253 -15.08 -14.25 -3.75
N ILE A 254 -14.80 -14.72 -4.97
CA ILE A 254 -14.27 -16.06 -5.25
C ILE A 254 -12.92 -15.89 -5.92
N VAL A 255 -11.90 -16.55 -5.39
CA VAL A 255 -10.53 -16.52 -5.92
C VAL A 255 -10.08 -17.94 -6.19
N ALA A 256 -9.91 -18.28 -7.47
CA ALA A 256 -9.29 -19.54 -7.89
C ALA A 256 -7.78 -19.50 -7.60
N ILE A 257 -7.20 -20.63 -7.20
CA ILE A 257 -5.77 -20.73 -6.91
C ILE A 257 -5.30 -22.18 -6.97
N ASP A 258 -4.04 -22.39 -7.35
CA ASP A 258 -3.35 -23.67 -7.18
C ASP A 258 -2.69 -23.80 -5.79
N GLU A 259 -1.97 -24.89 -5.58
CA GLU A 259 -1.24 -25.18 -4.35
C GLU A 259 -0.08 -24.19 -4.06
N ASN A 260 0.44 -23.48 -5.05
CA ASN A 260 1.66 -22.71 -4.91
C ASN A 260 1.44 -21.52 -3.98
N GLU A 261 0.38 -20.74 -4.20
CA GLU A 261 0.08 -19.51 -3.46
C GLU A 261 -1.09 -19.65 -2.47
N GLN A 262 -1.77 -20.80 -2.44
CA GLN A 262 -2.98 -21.05 -1.64
C GLN A 262 -2.87 -20.56 -0.19
N ASN A 263 -1.83 -20.98 0.53
CA ASN A 263 -1.69 -20.68 1.96
C ASN A 263 -1.54 -19.19 2.21
N TYR A 264 -0.70 -18.51 1.41
CA TYR A 264 -0.41 -17.09 1.58
C TYR A 264 -1.59 -16.21 1.13
N LEU A 265 -2.28 -16.59 0.06
CA LEU A 265 -3.54 -15.98 -0.32
C LEU A 265 -4.57 -16.10 0.80
N GLY A 266 -4.65 -17.27 1.44
CA GLY A 266 -5.52 -17.48 2.59
C GLY A 266 -5.28 -16.47 3.72
N VAL A 267 -4.02 -16.23 4.08
CA VAL A 267 -3.63 -15.24 5.11
C VAL A 267 -3.97 -13.82 4.65
N LEU A 268 -3.66 -13.49 3.40
CA LEU A 268 -3.95 -12.17 2.82
C LEU A 268 -5.46 -11.87 2.80
N LEU A 269 -6.29 -12.87 2.50
CA LEU A 269 -7.74 -12.72 2.54
C LEU A 269 -8.27 -12.49 3.95
N ASP A 270 -7.66 -13.06 4.99
CA ASP A 270 -8.02 -12.77 6.38
C ASP A 270 -7.68 -11.31 6.76
N GLU A 271 -6.54 -10.80 6.28
CA GLU A 271 -6.15 -9.40 6.48
C GLU A 271 -7.11 -8.43 5.78
N VAL A 272 -7.44 -8.70 4.51
CA VAL A 272 -8.28 -7.79 3.71
C VAL A 272 -9.76 -7.89 4.15
N PHE A 273 -10.25 -9.08 4.49
CA PHE A 273 -11.67 -9.34 4.79
C PHE A 273 -11.92 -9.93 6.18
N PRO A 274 -11.49 -9.28 7.28
CA PRO A 274 -11.58 -9.84 8.64
C PRO A 274 -13.02 -10.07 9.12
N GLU A 275 -13.98 -9.33 8.54
CA GLU A 275 -15.41 -9.41 8.88
C GLU A 275 -16.20 -10.42 8.04
N ARG A 276 -15.53 -11.19 7.19
CA ARG A 276 -16.18 -12.18 6.32
C ARG A 276 -15.76 -13.58 6.71
N GLU A 277 -16.60 -14.54 6.37
CA GLU A 277 -16.23 -15.96 6.41
C GLU A 277 -15.41 -16.29 5.18
N LYS A 278 -14.34 -17.07 5.38
CA LYS A 278 -13.49 -17.57 4.31
C LYS A 278 -13.52 -19.09 4.33
N HIS A 279 -13.85 -19.69 3.19
CA HIS A 279 -13.88 -21.13 3.01
C HIS A 279 -12.94 -21.52 1.87
N CYS A 280 -12.00 -22.43 2.12
CA CYS A 280 -11.13 -22.99 1.08
C CYS A 280 -11.76 -24.28 0.57
N ILE A 281 -12.17 -24.30 -0.69
CA ILE A 281 -12.84 -25.43 -1.32
C ILE A 281 -11.90 -26.06 -2.34
N THR A 282 -11.83 -27.39 -2.32
CA THR A 282 -11.10 -28.17 -3.31
C THR A 282 -11.94 -28.34 -4.58
N ILE A 283 -11.38 -27.97 -5.73
CA ILE A 283 -12.00 -28.13 -7.05
C ILE A 283 -11.28 -29.25 -7.79
N ILE A 284 -11.98 -30.37 -8.00
CA ILE A 284 -11.43 -31.50 -8.75
C ILE A 284 -11.60 -31.22 -10.24
N HIS A 285 -10.48 -30.98 -10.94
CA HIS A 285 -10.50 -30.75 -12.39
C HIS A 285 -10.18 -32.02 -13.19
N ASN A 286 -9.43 -32.97 -12.63
CA ASN A 286 -9.11 -34.24 -13.27
C ASN A 286 -9.09 -35.39 -12.26
N PRO A 287 -10.20 -36.15 -12.14
CA PRO A 287 -10.29 -37.30 -11.23
C PRO A 287 -9.25 -38.40 -11.48
N ARG A 288 -8.67 -38.48 -12.69
CA ARG A 288 -7.62 -39.44 -13.02
C ARG A 288 -6.24 -39.01 -12.53
N GLY A 289 -6.07 -37.72 -12.22
CA GLY A 289 -4.82 -37.13 -11.79
C GLY A 289 -3.84 -36.84 -12.92
N VAL A 290 -2.97 -35.88 -12.66
CA VAL A 290 -1.77 -35.58 -13.45
C VAL A 290 -0.58 -36.04 -12.63
N GLN A 291 0.27 -36.89 -13.22
CA GLN A 291 1.41 -37.46 -12.52
C GLN A 291 2.47 -36.39 -12.22
N GLY A 292 2.66 -36.08 -10.94
CA GLY A 292 3.81 -35.32 -10.45
C GLY A 292 4.99 -36.22 -10.11
N THR A 293 6.06 -35.63 -9.58
CA THR A 293 7.29 -36.35 -9.21
C THR A 293 7.06 -37.42 -8.15
N ASN A 294 6.26 -37.09 -7.12
CA ASN A 294 5.99 -37.99 -5.99
C ASN A 294 4.51 -38.38 -5.88
N PHE A 295 3.61 -37.44 -6.17
CA PHE A 295 2.16 -37.61 -6.04
C PHE A 295 1.44 -37.16 -7.31
N SER A 296 0.26 -37.72 -7.55
CA SER A 296 -0.61 -37.25 -8.64
C SER A 296 -1.53 -36.15 -8.12
N TYR A 297 -1.60 -35.05 -8.86
CA TYR A 297 -2.45 -33.91 -8.52
C TYR A 297 -3.79 -34.04 -9.26
N ILE A 298 -4.90 -33.94 -8.53
CA ILE A 298 -6.27 -34.13 -9.06
C ILE A 298 -7.13 -32.87 -8.96
N HIS A 299 -6.65 -31.86 -8.22
CA HIS A 299 -7.46 -30.74 -7.78
C HIS A 299 -6.67 -29.44 -7.70
N GLU A 300 -7.41 -28.34 -7.83
CA GLU A 300 -7.02 -26.99 -7.47
C GLU A 300 -7.89 -26.51 -6.29
N TYR A 301 -7.77 -25.25 -5.92
CA TYR A 301 -8.51 -24.65 -4.83
C TYR A 301 -9.29 -23.41 -5.29
N ALA A 302 -10.36 -23.09 -4.57
CA ALA A 302 -10.97 -21.78 -4.62
C ALA A 302 -11.30 -21.30 -3.22
N PHE A 303 -10.95 -20.05 -2.94
CA PHE A 303 -11.40 -19.37 -1.73
C PHE A 303 -12.74 -18.70 -1.99
N PHE A 304 -13.72 -19.02 -1.15
CA PHE A 304 -15.01 -18.34 -1.07
C PHE A 304 -15.01 -17.43 0.13
N VAL A 305 -15.00 -16.11 -0.11
CA VAL A 305 -15.09 -15.10 0.95
C VAL A 305 -16.50 -14.49 0.92
N ILE A 306 -17.25 -14.78 1.97
CA ILE A 306 -18.70 -14.56 2.03
C ILE A 306 -19.12 -13.81 3.30
N PRO A 307 -20.27 -13.12 3.29
CA PRO A 307 -20.86 -12.53 4.49
C PRO A 307 -21.03 -13.53 5.63
N LYS A 308 -20.60 -13.16 6.85
CA LYS A 308 -20.77 -13.96 8.07
C LYS A 308 -22.24 -14.29 8.33
N GLY A 309 -22.52 -15.53 8.74
CA GLY A 309 -23.83 -15.95 9.24
C GLY A 309 -24.97 -15.97 8.22
N LYS A 310 -24.67 -15.87 6.91
CA LYS A 310 -25.67 -16.00 5.85
C LYS A 310 -25.55 -17.35 5.16
N LYS A 311 -26.66 -18.08 5.05
CA LYS A 311 -26.76 -19.23 4.14
C LYS A 311 -26.84 -18.69 2.71
N ILE A 312 -25.72 -18.74 1.97
CA ILE A 312 -25.64 -18.20 0.60
C ILE A 312 -25.91 -19.28 -0.45
N ILE A 313 -25.58 -20.54 -0.15
CA ILE A 313 -25.95 -21.66 -0.98
C ILE A 313 -27.43 -21.97 -0.69
N GLY A 314 -28.31 -21.58 -1.61
CA GLY A 314 -29.72 -21.93 -1.56
C GLY A 314 -29.93 -23.42 -1.80
N ASP A 315 -31.05 -23.97 -1.30
CA ASP A 315 -31.44 -25.36 -1.54
C ASP A 315 -31.99 -25.59 -2.96
N THR A 316 -31.86 -24.59 -3.84
CA THR A 316 -32.36 -24.61 -5.21
C THR A 316 -31.54 -25.60 -6.03
N LYS A 317 -32.17 -26.70 -6.43
CA LYS A 317 -31.64 -27.56 -7.49
C LYS A 317 -31.68 -26.78 -8.79
N ILE A 318 -30.50 -26.43 -9.30
CA ILE A 318 -30.35 -25.93 -10.67
C ILE A 318 -30.35 -27.17 -11.56
N TYR A 319 -31.30 -27.26 -12.48
CA TYR A 319 -31.37 -28.37 -13.42
C TYR A 319 -30.34 -28.16 -14.53
N ALA A 320 -29.77 -29.23 -15.10
CA ALA A 320 -28.75 -29.12 -16.15
C ALA A 320 -29.24 -28.31 -17.36
N GLU A 321 -30.54 -28.33 -17.60
CA GLU A 321 -31.27 -27.57 -18.62
C GLU A 321 -31.25 -26.05 -18.39
N GLU A 322 -31.07 -25.61 -17.13
CA GLU A 322 -31.00 -24.21 -16.73
C GLU A 322 -29.55 -23.65 -16.78
N ILE A 323 -28.55 -24.52 -17.00
CA ILE A 323 -27.14 -24.13 -17.06
C ILE A 323 -26.72 -23.93 -18.52
N THR A 324 -26.69 -22.67 -18.96
CA THR A 324 -26.11 -22.33 -20.27
C THR A 324 -24.58 -22.25 -20.21
N TRP A 325 -23.89 -23.23 -20.80
CA TRP A 325 -22.44 -23.21 -20.98
C TRP A 325 -22.08 -22.54 -22.29
N ASN A 326 -21.76 -21.25 -22.26
CA ASN A 326 -21.07 -20.59 -23.37
C ASN A 326 -19.60 -20.41 -22.98
N ASN A 327 -18.74 -21.27 -23.52
CA ASN A 327 -17.30 -21.11 -23.36
C ASN A 327 -16.84 -19.88 -24.16
N LEU A 328 -16.27 -18.88 -23.48
CA LEU A 328 -15.52 -17.78 -24.13
C LEU A 328 -14.14 -18.23 -24.65
N ARG A 329 -13.79 -19.52 -24.49
CA ARG A 329 -12.56 -20.08 -25.07
C ARG A 329 -12.73 -20.21 -26.58
N ASN A 330 -12.17 -19.24 -27.30
CA ASN A 330 -11.81 -19.43 -28.70
C ASN A 330 -10.63 -20.41 -28.72
N LEU A 331 -10.92 -21.70 -28.88
CA LEU A 331 -9.90 -22.69 -29.24
C LEU A 331 -9.52 -22.37 -30.68
N GLY A 332 -8.40 -21.67 -30.84
CA GLY A 332 -7.93 -21.14 -32.13
C GLY A 332 -8.09 -22.14 -33.27
N GLY A 333 -8.72 -21.65 -34.35
CA GLY A 333 -8.64 -22.21 -35.70
C GLY A 333 -7.79 -21.31 -36.58
#